data_AF-A0A7C6QX54-F1
#
_entry.id   AF-A0A7C6QX54-F1
#
_cell.length_a   1.000
_cell.length_b   1.000
_cell.length_c   1.000
_cell.angle_alpha   90.00
_cell.angle_beta   90.00
_cell.angle_gamma   90.00
#
_symmetry.space_group_name_H-M   'P 1'
#
loop_
_entity.id
_entity.type
_entity.pdbx_description
1 polymer ?
#
loop_
_entity_poly.entity_id
_entity_poly.type
_entity_poly.pdbx_seq_one_letter_code
_entity_poly.pdbx_strand_id
1 'polypeptide(L)'
;MLLTGGAGFISSNIVDALVDEGHHVVVVDNLSSGKRENLNPAARFYELDICDPMLEEVFRQEKIYLEADKAARELNWDSQVDLREGLRRTVEYLANDKR
;
A
#
# COMPACT_ATOMS: atom_id res chain seq x y z
N MET A 1 -6.14 1.33 6.99
CA MET A 1 -4.93 2.03 6.52
C MET A 1 -5.07 2.26 5.04
N LEU A 2 -4.88 3.50 4.58
CA LEU A 2 -5.03 3.86 3.18
C LEU A 2 -3.66 3.90 2.49
N LEU A 3 -3.52 3.20 1.38
CA LEU A 3 -2.36 3.22 0.51
C LEU A 3 -2.72 3.80 -0.84
N THR A 4 -1.94 4.76 -1.31
CA THR A 4 -2.00 5.25 -2.69
C THR A 4 -1.07 4.42 -3.57
N GLY A 5 -1.46 4.17 -4.82
CA GLY A 5 -0.62 3.42 -5.74
C GLY A 5 -0.55 1.92 -5.42
N GLY A 6 -1.53 1.37 -4.70
CA GLY A 6 -1.53 -0.03 -4.22
C GLY A 6 -1.67 -1.10 -5.31
N ALA A 7 -1.97 -0.72 -6.55
CA ALA A 7 -1.88 -1.62 -7.71
C ALA A 7 -0.48 -1.62 -8.36
N GLY A 8 0.42 -0.77 -7.84
CA GLY A 8 1.82 -0.72 -8.23
C GLY A 8 2.62 -1.92 -7.72
N PHE A 9 3.78 -2.14 -8.33
CA PHE A 9 4.59 -3.34 -8.14
C PHE A 9 5.09 -3.56 -6.70
N ILE A 10 5.60 -2.51 -6.05
CA ILE A 10 6.13 -2.62 -4.67
C ILE A 10 4.97 -2.60 -3.67
N SER A 11 4.05 -1.67 -3.88
CA SER A 11 2.97 -1.36 -2.97
C SER A 11 1.90 -2.46 -2.90
N SER A 12 1.72 -3.27 -3.95
CA SER A 12 0.84 -4.45 -3.90
C SER A 12 1.30 -5.49 -2.89
N ASN A 13 2.62 -5.75 -2.82
CA ASN A 13 3.19 -6.69 -1.84
C ASN A 13 3.01 -6.18 -0.40
N ILE A 14 3.08 -4.86 -0.20
CA ILE A 14 2.81 -4.23 1.10
C ILE A 14 1.32 -4.41 1.45
N VAL A 15 0.41 -4.18 0.50
CA VAL A 15 -1.02 -4.43 0.68
C VAL A 15 -1.27 -5.88 1.08
N ASP A 16 -0.66 -6.85 0.39
CA ASP A 16 -0.78 -8.28 0.71
C ASP A 16 -0.31 -8.59 2.14
N ALA A 17 0.89 -8.16 2.51
CA ALA A 17 1.45 -8.42 3.84
C ALA A 17 0.57 -7.83 4.97
N LEU A 18 0.07 -6.60 4.78
CA LEU A 18 -0.80 -5.96 5.75
C LEU A 18 -2.15 -6.65 5.90
N VAL A 19 -2.71 -7.12 4.79
CA VAL A 19 -3.95 -7.92 4.80
C VAL A 19 -3.71 -9.24 5.55
N ASP A 20 -2.59 -9.91 5.31
CA ASP A 20 -2.22 -11.17 5.98
C ASP A 20 -2.00 -11.00 7.49
N GLU A 21 -1.51 -9.84 7.91
CA GLU A 21 -1.39 -9.45 9.33
C GLU A 21 -2.75 -9.08 9.97
N GLY A 22 -3.84 -9.12 9.20
CA GLY A 22 -5.20 -8.85 9.66
C GLY A 22 -5.57 -7.36 9.69
N HIS A 23 -4.76 -6.51 9.05
CA HIS A 23 -5.07 -5.09 8.97
C HIS A 23 -6.15 -4.80 7.92
N HIS A 24 -7.02 -3.84 8.23
CA HIS A 24 -7.95 -3.31 7.25
C HIS A 24 -7.21 -2.37 6.30
N VAL A 25 -7.08 -2.77 5.03
CA VAL A 25 -6.35 -2.03 4.00
C VAL A 25 -7.30 -1.45 2.96
N VAL A 26 -7.08 -0.19 2.63
CA VAL A 26 -7.78 0.55 1.58
C VAL A 26 -6.75 0.99 0.55
N VAL A 27 -7.02 0.76 -0.72
CA VAL A 27 -6.15 1.14 -1.83
C VAL A 27 -6.84 2.21 -2.67
N VAL A 28 -6.12 3.29 -2.96
CA VAL A 28 -6.50 4.31 -3.95
C VAL A 28 -5.49 4.28 -5.07
N ASP A 29 -5.90 3.99 -6.30
CA ASP A 29 -5.00 3.94 -7.46
C ASP A 29 -5.77 4.27 -8.74
N ASN A 30 -5.18 5.06 -9.64
CA ASN A 30 -5.77 5.38 -10.94
C ASN A 30 -5.39 4.36 -12.04
N LEU A 31 -4.62 3.33 -11.69
CA LEU A 31 -4.14 2.27 -12.59
C LEU A 31 -3.34 2.79 -13.79
N SER A 32 -2.76 4.00 -13.70
CA SER A 32 -1.98 4.61 -14.78
C SER A 32 -0.73 3.79 -15.14
N SER A 33 -0.05 3.24 -14.13
CA SER A 33 1.07 2.28 -14.29
C SER A 33 0.88 0.99 -13.50
N GLY A 34 -0.09 0.95 -12.59
CA GLY A 34 -0.46 -0.24 -11.82
C GLY A 34 -1.31 -1.21 -12.64
N LYS A 35 -1.43 -2.45 -12.18
CA LYS A 35 -2.29 -3.45 -12.83
C LYS A 35 -3.32 -3.97 -11.85
N ARG A 36 -4.56 -4.17 -12.31
CA ARG A 36 -5.64 -4.75 -11.49
C ARG A 36 -5.29 -6.13 -10.93
N GLU A 37 -4.46 -6.91 -11.63
CA GLU A 37 -3.98 -8.21 -11.16
C GLU A 37 -3.13 -8.12 -9.88
N ASN A 38 -2.57 -6.95 -9.58
CA ASN A 38 -1.79 -6.70 -8.37
C ASN A 38 -2.67 -6.28 -7.17
N LEU A 39 -3.98 -6.12 -7.35
CA LEU A 39 -4.87 -5.74 -6.25
C LEU A 39 -5.23 -6.97 -5.42
N ASN A 40 -4.99 -6.88 -4.12
CA ASN A 40 -5.47 -7.89 -3.18
C ASN A 40 -7.01 -7.85 -3.10
N PRO A 41 -7.71 -8.98 -3.28
CA PRO A 41 -9.17 -9.01 -3.28
C PRO A 41 -9.81 -8.71 -1.91
N ALA A 42 -9.06 -8.86 -0.82
CA ALA A 42 -9.52 -8.53 0.53
C ALA A 42 -9.30 -7.05 0.89
N ALA A 43 -8.51 -6.31 0.08
CA ALA A 43 -8.35 -4.87 0.25
C ALA A 43 -9.52 -4.11 -0.38
N ARG A 44 -9.96 -3.03 0.27
CA ARG A 44 -10.98 -2.13 -0.30
C ARG A 44 -10.34 -1.26 -1.37
N PHE A 45 -10.81 -1.32 -2.61
CA PHE A 45 -10.23 -0.58 -3.72
C PHE A 45 -11.10 0.60 -4.18
N TYR A 46 -10.47 1.75 -4.36
CA TYR A 46 -11.04 2.94 -4.99
C TYR A 46 -10.20 3.30 -6.22
N GLU A 47 -10.81 3.23 -7.40
CA GLU A 47 -10.16 3.65 -8.64
C GLU A 47 -10.30 5.17 -8.80
N LEU A 48 -9.33 5.91 -8.28
CA LEU A 48 -9.33 7.37 -8.27
C LEU A 48 -7.91 7.90 -8.48
N ASP A 49 -7.81 9.06 -9.12
CA ASP A 49 -6.58 9.84 -9.07
C ASP A 49 -6.43 10.49 -7.69
N ILE A 50 -5.19 10.55 -7.19
CA ILE A 50 -4.90 11.22 -5.92
C ILE A 50 -5.15 12.74 -5.97
N CYS A 51 -5.26 13.30 -7.17
CA CYS A 51 -5.60 14.70 -7.42
C CYS A 51 -7.12 14.91 -7.54
N ASP A 52 -7.93 13.84 -7.46
CA ASP A 52 -9.38 13.94 -7.57
C ASP A 52 -10.00 14.54 -6.29
N PRO A 53 -10.85 15.57 -6.39
CA PRO A 53 -11.56 16.13 -5.24
C PRO A 53 -12.39 15.10 -4.44
N MET A 54 -12.84 14.01 -5.09
CA MET A 54 -13.56 12.92 -4.43
C MET A 54 -12.72 12.18 -3.39
N LEU A 55 -11.39 12.33 -3.42
CA LEU A 55 -10.50 11.73 -2.43
C LEU A 55 -10.81 12.23 -1.00
N GLU A 56 -11.33 13.44 -0.86
CA GLU A 56 -11.79 13.96 0.44
C GLU A 56 -12.87 13.09 1.08
N GLU A 57 -13.76 12.50 0.28
CA GLU A 57 -14.81 11.63 0.78
C GLU A 57 -14.24 10.29 1.25
N VAL A 58 -13.27 9.75 0.52
CA VAL A 58 -12.52 8.55 0.96
C VAL A 58 -11.81 8.84 2.27
N PHE A 59 -11.21 10.02 2.40
CA PHE A 59 -10.53 10.44 3.63
C PHE A 59 -11.46 10.64 4.83
N ARG A 60 -12.71 11.06 4.60
CA ARG A 60 -13.74 11.12 5.66
C ARG A 60 -14.19 9.74 6.10
N GLN A 61 -14.26 8.78 5.18
CA GLN A 61 -14.77 7.44 5.44
C GLN A 61 -13.73 6.51 6.08
N GLU A 62 -12.44 6.74 5.81
CA GLU A 62 -11.36 5.81 6.16
C GLU A 62 -10.39 6.37 7.20
N LYS A 63 -9.88 5.51 8.09
CA LYS A 63 -8.83 5.89 9.05
C LYS A 63 -7.46 5.85 8.37
N ILE A 64 -6.88 7.03 8.14
CA ILE A 64 -5.63 7.20 7.40
C ILE A 64 -4.44 7.46 8.33
N TYR A 65 -3.36 6.74 8.05
CA TYR A 65 -2.04 6.96 8.62
C TYR A 65 -1.15 7.41 7.44
N LEU A 66 -1.04 8.73 7.26
CA LEU A 66 -0.36 9.34 6.11
C LEU A 66 1.15 9.49 6.30
N GLU A 67 1.67 9.12 7.48
CA GLU A 67 3.05 9.42 7.85
C GLU A 67 3.67 8.25 8.62
N ALA A 68 4.87 7.85 8.22
CA ALA A 68 5.70 6.87 8.94
C ALA A 68 5.90 7.29 10.40
N ASP A 69 6.04 8.59 10.66
CA ASP A 69 6.16 9.14 12.02
C ASP A 69 4.89 8.95 12.85
N LYS A 70 3.71 9.06 12.22
CA LYS A 70 2.43 8.78 12.87
C LYS A 70 2.27 7.28 13.13
N ALA A 71 2.66 6.44 12.18
CA ALA A 71 2.68 4.99 12.35
C ALA A 71 3.64 4.57 13.48
N ALA A 72 4.82 5.20 13.57
CA ALA A 72 5.77 4.95 14.65
C ALA A 72 5.20 5.30 16.01
N ARG A 73 4.50 6.44 16.13
CA ARG A 73 3.90 6.88 17.39
C ARG A 73 2.67 6.07 17.80
N GLU A 74 1.79 5.75 16.86
CA GLU A 74 0.48 5.17 17.17
C GLU A 74 0.46 3.64 17.06
N LEU A 75 1.33 3.05 16.24
CA LEU A 75 1.40 1.61 15.98
C LEU A 75 2.75 1.01 16.45
N ASN A 76 3.64 1.82 17.03
CA ASN A 76 4.99 1.41 17.42
C ASN A 76 5.77 0.79 16.23
N TRP A 77 5.49 1.27 15.02
CA TRP A 77 6.09 0.81 13.78
C TRP A 77 7.47 1.44 13.55
N ASP A 78 8.45 0.68 13.08
CA ASP A 78 9.78 1.21 12.71
C ASP A 78 10.30 0.57 11.43
N SER A 79 11.11 1.33 10.69
CA SER A 79 11.81 0.87 9.49
C SER A 79 12.87 -0.16 9.89
N GLN A 80 12.65 -1.43 9.53
CA GLN A 80 13.60 -2.50 9.87
C GLN A 80 14.84 -2.55 8.98
N VAL A 81 14.78 -1.91 7.81
CA VAL A 81 15.88 -1.84 6.84
C VAL A 81 15.90 -0.47 6.17
N ASP A 82 17.09 -0.01 5.78
CA ASP A 82 17.23 1.20 4.99
C ASP A 82 16.60 1.03 3.60
N LEU A 83 16.31 2.15 2.92
CA LEU A 83 15.63 2.15 1.62
C LEU A 83 16.36 1.32 0.55
N ARG A 84 17.69 1.35 0.52
CA ARG A 84 18.49 0.64 -0.49
C ARG A 84 18.40 -0.86 -0.26
N GLU A 85 18.56 -1.28 0.99
CA GLU A 85 18.42 -2.68 1.38
C GLU A 85 16.99 -3.19 1.18
N GLY A 86 15.99 -2.39 1.55
CA GLY A 86 14.58 -2.68 1.30
C GLY A 86 14.29 -2.87 -0.18
N LEU A 87 14.76 -1.96 -1.04
CA LEU A 87 14.58 -2.06 -2.49
C LEU A 87 15.30 -3.30 -3.06
N ARG A 88 16.51 -3.61 -2.59
CA ARG A 88 17.25 -4.82 -2.98
C ARG A 88 16.47 -6.09 -2.63
N ARG A 89 15.96 -6.19 -1.40
CA ARG A 89 15.17 -7.35 -0.95
C ARG A 89 13.89 -7.52 -1.75
N THR A 90 13.20 -6.42 -2.06
CA THR A 90 12.02 -6.44 -2.93
C THR A 90 12.38 -6.98 -4.31
N VAL A 91 13.47 -6.49 -4.93
CA VAL A 91 13.93 -7.01 -6.24
C VAL A 91 14.30 -8.49 -6.17
N GLU A 92 14.97 -8.93 -5.11
CA GLU A 92 15.36 -10.34 -4.93
C GLU A 92 14.17 -11.27 -4.68
N TYR A 93 13.20 -10.82 -3.87
CA TYR A 93 11.95 -11.54 -3.66
C TYR A 93 11.25 -11.78 -5.00
N LEU A 94 11.17 -10.74 -5.83
CA LEU A 94 10.50 -10.80 -7.14
C LEU A 94 11.28 -11.61 -8.17
N ALA A 95 12.61 -11.65 -8.08
CA ALA A 95 13.42 -12.51 -8.93
C ALA A 95 13.28 -14.01 -8.57
N ASN A 96 12.93 -14.32 -7.32
CA ASN A 96 12.82 -15.68 -6.81
C ASN A 96 11.37 -16.20 -6.76
N ASP A 97 10.36 -15.32 -6.71
CA ASP A 97 8.94 -15.68 -6.83
C ASP A 97 8.60 -15.96 -8.31
N LYS A 98 8.97 -17.15 -8.79
CA LYS A 98 8.51 -17.68 -10.08
C LYS A 98 7.04 -18.09 -9.96
N ARG A 99 6.12 -17.14 -10.17
CA ARG A 99 4.80 -17.46 -10.73
C ARG A 99 4.89 -17.61 -12.25
#